data_AF-A0A2E0ULK0-F1
#
_entry.id   AF-A0A2E0ULK0-F1
#
_cell.length_a   1.000
_cell.length_b   1.000
_cell.length_c   1.000
_cell.angle_alpha   90.00
_cell.angle_beta   90.00
_cell.angle_gamma   90.00
#
_symmetry.space_group_name_H-M   'P 1'
#
loop_
_entity.id
_entity.type
_entity.pdbx_description
1 polymer ?
#
loop_
_entity_poly.entity_id
_entity_poly.type
_entity_poly.pdbx_seq_one_letter_code
_entity_poly.pdbx_strand_id
1 'polypeptide(L)'
;MERQKLELQLNEPKTVELLFDQCIVGENRYGEYYLYALADTSTGEELSFFAPDDAHKQLKEFGQGDQVKITKTAEQKGKKVFVKYNVEGLNPNGSASGEKTGNGSTPPKANGSHPANGNGKPSHEIHDEGRFYTEMLASFEDAAKIQRKLNGADLNRIAITLFIARTKVPNGHSSYA
;
A
#
# COMPACT_ATOMS: atom_id res chain seq x y z
N MET A 1 22.14 -19.31 -2.79
CA MET A 1 22.84 -18.49 -1.78
C MET A 1 21.80 -17.61 -1.12
N GLU A 2 21.83 -17.49 0.21
CA GLU A 2 20.88 -16.68 0.97
C GLU A 2 21.28 -15.20 0.83
N ARG A 3 20.39 -14.37 0.29
CA ARG A 3 20.63 -12.93 0.13
C ARG A 3 20.44 -12.23 1.45
N GLN A 4 21.37 -11.36 1.82
CA GLN A 4 21.22 -10.59 3.05
C GLN A 4 20.12 -9.55 2.90
N LYS A 5 19.38 -9.30 3.98
CA LYS A 5 18.34 -8.27 3.98
C LYS A 5 18.97 -6.88 3.92
N LEU A 6 18.48 -6.03 3.02
CA LEU A 6 18.84 -4.64 2.97
C LEU A 6 18.22 -3.88 4.16
N GLU A 7 19.06 -3.33 5.02
CA GLU A 7 18.67 -2.44 6.12
C GLU A 7 19.05 -1.00 5.75
N LEU A 8 18.07 -0.10 5.74
CA LEU A 8 18.26 1.32 5.44
C LEU A 8 18.31 2.15 6.72
N GLN A 9 19.37 2.95 6.87
CA GLN A 9 19.50 3.92 7.95
C GLN A 9 18.62 5.15 7.70
N LEU A 10 18.20 5.81 8.78
CA LEU A 10 17.34 6.97 8.67
C LEU A 10 18.14 8.17 8.13
N ASN A 11 17.58 8.82 7.10
CA ASN A 11 18.14 9.96 6.37
C ASN A 11 19.49 9.68 5.68
N GLU A 12 19.85 8.41 5.52
CA GLU A 12 21.02 8.00 4.74
C GLU A 12 20.56 7.39 3.40
N PRO A 13 20.84 8.04 2.26
CA PRO A 13 20.57 7.48 0.95
C PRO A 13 21.48 6.29 0.68
N LYS A 14 20.91 5.21 0.13
CA LYS A 14 21.68 4.05 -0.35
C LYS A 14 21.42 3.79 -1.83
N THR A 15 22.50 3.69 -2.59
CA THR A 15 22.44 3.37 -4.02
C THR A 15 22.49 1.88 -4.24
N VAL A 16 21.57 1.40 -5.08
CA VAL A 16 21.38 -0.02 -5.38
C VAL A 16 20.97 -0.20 -6.84
N GLU A 17 21.28 -1.36 -7.39
CA GLU A 17 20.89 -1.78 -8.74
C GLU A 17 19.82 -2.87 -8.65
N LEU A 18 18.77 -2.79 -9.48
CA LEU A 18 17.75 -3.84 -9.54
C LEU A 18 18.28 -5.07 -10.28
N LEU A 19 18.19 -6.25 -9.66
CA LEU A 19 18.67 -7.49 -10.26
C LEU A 19 17.63 -8.19 -11.16
N PHE A 20 16.36 -7.81 -11.06
CA PHE A 20 15.24 -8.39 -11.80
C PHE A 20 14.19 -7.33 -12.12
N ASP A 21 13.44 -7.53 -13.21
CA ASP A 21 12.38 -6.62 -13.64
C ASP A 21 11.15 -6.63 -12.73
N GLN A 22 10.87 -7.76 -12.09
CA GLN A 22 9.69 -7.94 -11.23
C GLN A 22 10.11 -8.33 -9.83
N CYS A 23 9.46 -7.73 -8.83
CA CYS A 23 9.57 -8.18 -7.45
C CYS A 23 8.84 -9.49 -7.24
N ILE A 24 9.28 -10.26 -6.26
CA ILE A 24 8.52 -11.39 -5.75
C ILE A 24 7.38 -10.83 -4.89
N VAL A 25 6.15 -11.08 -5.30
CA VAL A 25 4.96 -10.80 -4.50
C VAL A 25 4.60 -12.06 -3.73
N GLY A 26 4.43 -11.93 -2.43
CA GLY A 26 3.89 -13.00 -1.60
C GLY A 26 2.93 -12.44 -0.57
N GLU A 27 2.30 -13.31 0.20
CA GLU A 27 1.35 -12.93 1.24
C GLU A 27 1.82 -13.44 2.60
N ASN A 28 1.69 -12.61 3.62
CA ASN A 28 1.82 -13.03 5.00
C ASN A 28 0.62 -12.52 5.81
N ARG A 29 0.60 -12.82 7.12
CA ARG A 29 -0.51 -12.42 8.02
C ARG A 29 -0.78 -10.91 8.12
N TYR A 30 0.12 -10.07 7.64
CA TYR A 30 0.02 -8.61 7.61
C TYR A 30 -0.37 -8.07 6.23
N GLY A 31 -0.55 -8.94 5.23
CA GLY A 31 -0.89 -8.60 3.86
C GLY A 31 0.19 -9.02 2.87
N GLU A 32 0.08 -8.48 1.65
CA GLU A 32 1.06 -8.68 0.59
C GLU A 32 2.41 -8.07 0.98
N TYR A 33 3.49 -8.74 0.56
CA TYR A 33 4.84 -8.22 0.66
C TYR A 33 5.51 -8.23 -0.72
N TYR A 34 6.36 -7.23 -0.93
CA TYR A 34 7.12 -7.05 -2.17
C TYR A 34 8.61 -7.23 -1.88
N LEU A 35 9.19 -8.30 -2.40
CA LEU A 35 10.59 -8.63 -2.21
C LEU A 35 11.37 -8.34 -3.49
N TYR A 36 12.24 -7.34 -3.42
CA TYR A 36 13.18 -6.98 -4.48
C TYR A 36 14.54 -7.62 -4.22
N ALA A 37 15.15 -8.17 -5.26
CA ALA A 37 16.57 -8.52 -5.23
C ALA A 37 17.35 -7.37 -5.88
N LEU A 38 18.32 -6.87 -5.13
CA LEU A 38 19.09 -5.67 -5.44
C LEU A 38 20.58 -6.00 -5.32
N ALA A 39 21.45 -5.27 -6.02
CA ALA A 39 22.87 -5.27 -5.76
C ALA A 39 23.30 -3.92 -5.17
N ASP A 40 24.13 -3.95 -4.15
CA ASP A 40 24.79 -2.73 -3.67
C ASP A 40 25.79 -2.27 -4.74
N THR A 41 25.66 -1.05 -5.26
CA THR A 41 26.55 -0.56 -6.32
C THR A 41 27.98 -0.30 -5.81
N SER A 42 28.18 -0.20 -4.50
CA SER A 42 29.50 0.04 -3.90
C SER A 42 30.25 -1.26 -3.58
N THR A 43 29.55 -2.29 -3.10
CA THR A 43 30.17 -3.57 -2.71
C THR A 43 29.94 -4.70 -3.72
N GLY A 44 28.95 -4.56 -4.61
CA GLY A 44 28.51 -5.61 -5.53
C GLY A 44 27.74 -6.75 -4.87
N GLU A 45 27.38 -6.62 -3.58
CA GLU A 45 26.71 -7.67 -2.83
C GLU A 45 25.22 -7.75 -3.19
N GLU A 46 24.71 -8.98 -3.37
CA GLU A 46 23.28 -9.22 -3.58
C GLU A 46 22.50 -9.09 -2.26
N LEU A 47 21.55 -8.18 -2.25
CA LEU A 47 20.68 -7.85 -1.15
C LEU A 47 19.22 -8.15 -1.48
N SER A 48 18.44 -8.34 -0.42
CA SER A 48 16.99 -8.55 -0.46
C SER A 48 16.28 -7.41 0.26
N PHE A 49 15.40 -6.71 -0.44
CA PHE A 49 14.67 -5.58 0.12
C PHE A 49 13.17 -5.87 0.17
N PHE A 50 12.62 -5.90 1.39
CA PHE A 50 11.18 -5.93 1.63
C PHE A 50 10.66 -4.50 1.51
N ALA A 51 10.20 -4.14 0.32
CA ALA A 51 9.72 -2.81 0.02
C ALA A 51 8.33 -2.58 0.64
N PRO A 52 8.16 -1.56 1.49
CA PRO A 52 6.83 -1.09 1.88
C PRO A 52 6.10 -0.49 0.67
N ASP A 53 4.78 -0.29 0.78
CA ASP A 53 3.93 0.13 -0.33
C ASP A 53 4.40 1.42 -1.03
N ASP A 54 4.92 2.39 -0.27
CA ASP A 54 5.41 3.66 -0.80
C ASP A 54 6.69 3.49 -1.63
N ALA A 55 7.61 2.63 -1.17
CA ALA A 55 8.79 2.24 -1.93
C ALA A 55 8.43 1.40 -3.16
N HIS A 56 7.55 0.40 -3.01
CA HIS A 56 7.11 -0.46 -4.12
C HIS A 56 6.47 0.34 -5.26
N LYS A 57 5.59 1.30 -4.92
CA LYS A 57 4.95 2.18 -5.91
C LYS A 57 5.93 2.95 -6.79
N GLN A 58 7.10 3.30 -6.25
CA GLN A 58 8.16 3.99 -6.98
C GLN A 58 9.09 2.99 -7.67
N LEU A 59 9.49 1.91 -6.99
CA LEU A 59 10.42 0.90 -7.52
C LEU A 59 9.88 0.14 -8.74
N LYS A 60 8.56 -0.07 -8.83
CA LYS A 60 7.93 -0.76 -9.98
C LYS A 60 8.07 -0.02 -11.32
N GLU A 61 8.49 1.25 -11.30
CA GLU A 61 8.73 2.04 -12.51
C GLU A 61 10.11 1.75 -13.12
N PHE A 62 10.97 1.04 -12.39
CA PHE A 62 12.34 0.68 -12.79
C PHE A 62 12.43 -0.80 -13.14
N GLY A 63 13.31 -1.13 -14.07
CA GLY A 63 13.57 -2.49 -14.55
C GLY A 63 14.90 -3.05 -14.06
N GLN A 64 15.23 -4.26 -14.52
CA GLN A 64 16.52 -4.89 -14.25
C GLN A 64 17.67 -4.04 -14.81
N GLY A 65 18.72 -3.87 -14.00
CA GLY A 65 19.91 -3.08 -14.34
C GLY A 65 19.79 -1.59 -14.04
N ASP A 66 18.59 -1.10 -13.68
CA ASP A 66 18.41 0.30 -13.29
C ASP A 66 19.03 0.56 -11.93
N GLN A 67 19.77 1.67 -11.82
CA GLN A 67 20.33 2.12 -10.56
C GLN A 67 19.40 3.14 -9.92
N VAL A 68 19.06 2.90 -8.67
CA VAL A 68 18.18 3.74 -7.87
C VAL A 68 18.82 4.08 -6.53
N LYS A 69 18.49 5.25 -6.02
CA LYS A 69 18.88 5.73 -4.71
C LYS A 69 17.67 5.69 -3.79
N ILE A 70 17.71 4.81 -2.79
CA ILE A 70 16.62 4.65 -1.82
C ILE A 70 16.98 5.41 -0.54
N THR A 71 16.11 6.30 -0.09
CA THR A 71 16.29 7.08 1.15
C THR A 71 15.11 6.84 2.08
N LYS A 72 15.39 6.40 3.31
CA LYS A 72 14.41 6.27 4.38
C LYS A 72 14.36 7.57 5.18
N THR A 73 13.23 8.25 5.19
CA THR A 73 13.03 9.53 5.89
C THR A 73 11.99 9.42 7.00
N ALA A 74 12.07 10.29 8.00
CA ALA A 74 11.07 10.40 9.05
C ALA A 74 10.37 11.76 8.95
N GLU A 75 9.05 11.74 8.75
CA GLU A 75 8.21 12.94 8.70
C GLU A 75 7.39 13.05 9.99
N GLN A 76 7.51 14.17 10.70
CA GLN A 76 6.72 14.42 11.90
C GLN A 76 5.43 15.18 11.54
N LYS A 77 4.28 14.54 11.74
CA LYS A 77 2.95 15.18 11.64
C LYS A 77 2.34 15.31 13.02
N GLY A 78 2.47 16.50 13.60
CA GLY A 78 2.06 16.78 14.97
C GLY A 78 2.87 15.96 15.98
N LYS A 79 2.20 15.08 16.74
CA LYS A 79 2.84 14.19 17.73
C LYS A 79 3.26 12.83 17.16
N LYS A 80 2.96 12.52 15.89
CA LYS A 80 3.26 11.23 15.27
C LYS A 80 4.43 11.36 14.29
N VAL A 81 5.32 10.37 14.28
CA VAL A 81 6.42 10.24 13.32
C VAL A 81 6.05 9.15 12.31
N PHE A 82 6.10 9.49 11.03
CA PHE A 82 5.84 8.59 9.90
C PHE A 82 7.15 8.28 9.20
N VAL A 83 7.38 7.01 8.87
CA VAL A 83 8.52 6.61 8.02
C VAL A 83 8.05 6.66 6.57
N LYS A 84 8.84 7.32 5.72
CA LYS A 84 8.59 7.43 4.28
C LYS A 84 9.83 7.03 3.50
N TYR A 85 9.64 6.32 2.40
CA TYR A 85 10.70 5.92 1.48
C TYR A 85 10.63 6.76 0.20
N ASN A 86 11.77 7.31 -0.20
CA ASN A 86 11.94 8.02 -1.46
C ASN A 86 12.91 7.23 -2.34
N VAL A 87 12.56 7.05 -3.61
CA VAL A 87 13.34 6.30 -4.60
C VAL A 87 13.62 7.22 -5.79
N GLU A 88 14.89 7.47 -6.05
CA GLU A 88 15.34 8.34 -7.14
C GLU A 88 16.15 7.52 -8.14
N GLY A 89 15.76 7.54 -9.41
CA GLY A 89 16.55 6.91 -10.48
C GLY A 89 17.87 7.66 -10.72
N LEU A 90 18.96 6.92 -10.94
CA LEU A 90 20.29 7.46 -11.20
C LEU A 90 20.75 7.27 -12.65
N ASN A 91 19.90 6.73 -13.53
CA ASN A 91 20.31 6.40 -14.89
C ASN A 91 20.62 7.67 -15.75
N PRO A 92 21.78 7.69 -16.43
CA PRO A 92 22.12 8.71 -17.43
C PRO A 92 21.53 8.46 -18.84
N ASN A 93 20.62 7.49 -19.04
CA ASN A 93 19.93 7.26 -20.32
C ASN A 93 18.45 6.88 -20.14
N GLY A 94 17.57 7.87 -20.38
CA GLY A 94 16.13 7.85 -20.76
C GLY A 94 15.19 6.79 -20.16
N SER A 95 14.05 7.12 -19.54
CA SER A 95 13.12 8.27 -19.68
C SER A 95 12.34 8.45 -18.37
N ALA A 96 12.23 9.62 -17.73
CA ALA A 96 11.53 10.86 -18.12
C ALA A 96 10.00 10.72 -18.31
N SER A 97 9.29 11.02 -17.22
CA SER A 97 8.10 11.88 -17.11
C SER A 97 7.04 11.87 -18.23
N GLY A 98 5.82 11.46 -17.86
CA GLY A 98 4.58 11.76 -18.58
C GLY A 98 3.68 12.69 -17.77
N GLU A 99 4.10 13.94 -17.57
CA GLU A 99 3.24 15.03 -17.11
C GLU A 99 2.59 15.68 -18.34
N LYS A 100 1.25 15.72 -18.40
CA LYS A 100 0.52 16.57 -19.36
C LYS A 100 -0.55 17.36 -18.62
N THR A 101 -0.18 18.59 -18.27
CA THR A 101 -1.09 19.69 -17.93
C THR A 101 -1.26 20.59 -19.16
N GLY A 102 -2.47 21.12 -19.38
CA GLY A 102 -2.77 22.13 -20.41
C GLY A 102 -4.28 22.42 -20.56
N ASN A 103 -4.70 23.64 -20.19
CA ASN A 103 -6.08 24.14 -19.99
C ASN A 103 -6.63 24.99 -21.18
N GLY A 104 -7.96 24.96 -21.39
CA GLY A 104 -8.86 26.02 -21.97
C GLY A 104 -8.91 26.23 -23.52
N SER A 105 -10.01 26.50 -24.25
CA SER A 105 -11.38 26.99 -23.94
C SER A 105 -12.39 26.79 -25.13
N THR A 106 -13.64 26.37 -24.81
CA THR A 106 -15.04 26.54 -25.38
C THR A 106 -15.37 27.11 -26.81
N PRO A 107 -16.66 27.11 -27.30
CA PRO A 107 -17.65 26.03 -27.63
C PRO A 107 -18.22 26.17 -29.10
N PRO A 108 -19.12 25.27 -29.63
CA PRO A 108 -20.58 25.61 -29.66
C PRO A 108 -21.57 24.41 -29.56
N LYS A 109 -22.86 24.77 -29.47
CA LYS A 109 -24.11 24.08 -29.09
C LYS A 109 -24.72 23.01 -30.04
N ALA A 110 -25.49 22.09 -29.42
CA ALA A 110 -26.82 21.50 -29.78
C ALA A 110 -26.93 20.61 -31.05
N ASN A 111 -27.71 19.52 -31.16
CA ASN A 111 -28.86 18.97 -30.42
C ASN A 111 -29.18 17.51 -30.86
N GLY A 112 -29.78 16.70 -29.96
CA GLY A 112 -30.60 15.50 -30.24
C GLY A 112 -29.83 14.19 -30.51
N SER A 113 -30.19 13.00 -30.01
CA SER A 113 -31.33 12.49 -29.23
C SER A 113 -30.97 11.04 -28.79
N HIS A 114 -31.30 10.67 -27.54
CA HIS A 114 -31.28 9.29 -27.01
C HIS A 114 -32.24 8.36 -27.82
N PRO A 115 -32.05 7.02 -27.89
CA PRO A 115 -32.04 6.16 -26.69
C PRO A 115 -31.19 4.87 -26.69
N ALA A 116 -31.04 4.33 -25.47
CA ALA A 116 -30.90 2.91 -25.10
C ALA A 116 -29.63 2.13 -25.46
N ASN A 117 -28.84 1.76 -24.44
CA ASN A 117 -28.71 0.39 -23.93
C ASN A 117 -27.39 0.24 -23.13
N GLY A 118 -27.44 0.52 -21.83
CA GLY A 118 -26.29 0.39 -20.94
C GLY A 118 -26.26 -0.98 -20.28
N ASN A 119 -25.46 -1.90 -20.80
CA ASN A 119 -24.99 -3.07 -20.05
C ASN A 119 -23.48 -3.18 -20.18
N GLY A 120 -22.78 -2.16 -19.68
CA GLY A 120 -21.35 -2.19 -19.44
C GLY A 120 -21.10 -2.88 -18.11
N LYS A 121 -20.58 -4.11 -18.15
CA LYS A 121 -19.97 -4.76 -16.99
C LYS A 121 -18.79 -3.90 -16.53
N PRO A 122 -18.76 -3.40 -15.28
CA PRO A 122 -17.56 -2.76 -14.77
C PRO A 122 -16.50 -3.84 -14.50
N SER A 123 -15.34 -3.56 -15.07
CA SER A 123 -14.05 -4.19 -14.86
C SER A 123 -13.66 -4.27 -13.38
N HIS A 124 -13.17 -5.44 -13.00
CA HIS A 124 -12.42 -5.81 -11.78
C HIS A 124 -11.96 -4.62 -10.90
N GLU A 125 -12.71 -4.36 -9.83
CA GLU A 125 -12.22 -3.61 -8.67
C GLU A 125 -11.52 -4.58 -7.70
N ILE A 126 -10.36 -4.18 -7.20
CA ILE A 126 -9.51 -4.97 -6.32
C ILE A 126 -10.12 -4.95 -4.91
N HIS A 127 -10.63 -6.10 -4.47
CA HIS A 127 -11.34 -6.32 -3.20
C HIS A 127 -10.38 -6.42 -2.00
N ASP A 128 -10.14 -5.31 -1.28
CA ASP A 128 -9.70 -5.33 0.14
C ASP A 128 -10.55 -4.40 1.03
N GLU A 129 -11.28 -3.45 0.44
CA GLU A 129 -12.32 -2.72 1.17
C GLU A 129 -13.43 -3.65 1.68
N GLY A 130 -13.73 -4.73 0.94
CA GLY A 130 -14.85 -5.63 1.25
C GLY A 130 -14.73 -6.30 2.62
N ARG A 131 -13.53 -6.73 3.04
CA ARG A 131 -13.36 -7.46 4.31
C ARG A 131 -13.55 -6.54 5.51
N PHE A 132 -12.83 -5.42 5.55
CA PHE A 132 -12.96 -4.47 6.66
C PHE A 132 -14.33 -3.78 6.68
N TYR A 133 -14.89 -3.49 5.52
CA TYR A 133 -16.24 -2.95 5.40
C TYR A 133 -17.29 -3.91 5.96
N THR A 134 -17.23 -5.19 5.58
CA THR A 134 -18.15 -6.22 6.07
C THR A 134 -18.04 -6.40 7.58
N GLU A 135 -16.81 -6.48 8.11
CA GLU A 135 -16.57 -6.62 9.55
C GLU A 135 -17.01 -5.38 10.35
N MET A 136 -16.84 -4.18 9.79
CA MET A 136 -17.30 -2.94 10.41
C MET A 136 -18.82 -2.89 10.49
N LEU A 137 -19.52 -3.22 9.40
CA LEU A 137 -20.98 -3.29 9.37
C LEU A 137 -21.52 -4.28 10.40
N ALA A 138 -20.95 -5.49 10.42
CA ALA A 138 -21.34 -6.51 11.38
C ALA A 138 -21.08 -6.04 12.82
N SER A 139 -20.02 -5.26 13.07
CA SER A 139 -19.67 -4.77 14.41
C SER A 139 -20.67 -3.72 14.89
N PHE A 140 -21.14 -2.86 13.99
CA PHE A 140 -22.19 -1.87 14.28
C PHE A 140 -23.55 -2.51 14.54
N GLU A 141 -23.90 -3.55 13.77
CA GLU A 141 -25.17 -4.25 13.96
C GLU A 141 -25.25 -4.90 15.36
N ASP A 142 -24.17 -5.56 15.78
CA ASP A 142 -24.13 -6.19 17.09
C ASP A 142 -23.99 -5.17 18.22
N ALA A 143 -23.29 -4.06 18.01
CA ALA A 143 -23.28 -2.95 18.95
C ALA A 143 -24.69 -2.41 19.20
N ALA A 144 -25.51 -2.28 18.16
CA ALA A 144 -26.90 -1.83 18.30
C ALA A 144 -27.76 -2.84 19.09
N LYS A 145 -27.54 -4.15 18.90
CA LYS A 145 -28.20 -5.19 19.71
C LYS A 145 -27.80 -5.11 21.19
N ILE A 146 -26.51 -4.89 21.46
CA ILE A 146 -25.99 -4.77 22.84
C ILE A 146 -26.51 -3.50 23.51
N GLN A 147 -26.49 -2.34 22.82
CA GLN A 147 -26.98 -1.08 23.35
C GLN A 147 -28.46 -1.15 23.75
N ARG A 148 -29.30 -1.86 22.98
CA ARG A 148 -30.71 -2.08 23.34
C ARG A 148 -30.89 -2.97 24.57
N LYS A 149 -29.97 -3.91 24.80
CA LYS A 149 -30.00 -4.80 25.98
C LYS A 149 -29.43 -4.12 27.24
N LEU A 150 -28.43 -3.26 27.06
CA LEU A 150 -27.74 -2.51 28.10
C LEU A 150 -28.15 -1.04 27.97
N ASN A 151 -29.32 -0.68 28.49
CA ASN A 151 -29.88 0.67 28.41
C ASN A 151 -28.81 1.75 28.69
N GLY A 152 -28.38 2.45 27.64
CA GLY A 152 -27.48 3.61 27.73
C GLY A 152 -25.99 3.35 27.42
N ALA A 153 -25.60 2.18 26.95
CA ALA A 153 -24.21 1.95 26.52
C ALA A 153 -23.86 2.73 25.23
N ASP A 154 -22.60 3.17 25.11
CA ASP A 154 -22.12 3.93 23.95
C ASP A 154 -21.94 3.00 22.72
N LEU A 155 -22.77 3.22 21.70
CA LEU A 155 -22.80 2.43 20.48
C LEU A 155 -21.45 2.39 19.76
N ASN A 156 -20.78 3.55 19.65
CA ASN A 156 -19.53 3.68 18.92
C ASN A 156 -18.40 2.97 19.66
N ARG A 157 -18.34 3.10 20.99
CA ARG A 157 -17.36 2.37 21.79
C ARG A 157 -17.55 0.86 21.69
N ILE A 158 -18.79 0.38 21.71
CA ILE A 158 -19.06 -1.06 21.54
C ILE A 158 -18.64 -1.51 20.14
N ALA A 159 -19.05 -0.78 19.09
CA ALA A 159 -18.74 -1.13 17.71
C ALA A 159 -17.23 -1.18 17.45
N ILE A 160 -16.48 -0.17 17.90
CA ILE A 160 -15.02 -0.13 17.77
C ILE A 160 -14.38 -1.29 18.54
N THR A 161 -14.86 -1.60 19.75
CA THR A 161 -14.33 -2.70 20.57
C THR A 161 -14.55 -4.05 19.88
N LEU A 162 -15.74 -4.28 19.33
CA LEU A 162 -16.08 -5.49 18.58
C LEU A 162 -15.27 -5.60 17.29
N PHE A 163 -15.12 -4.50 16.55
CA PHE A 163 -14.35 -4.47 15.32
C PHE A 163 -12.88 -4.81 15.57
N ILE A 164 -12.27 -4.23 16.62
CA ILE A 164 -10.91 -4.58 17.04
C ILE A 164 -10.85 -6.06 17.41
N ALA A 165 -11.80 -6.58 18.20
CA ALA A 165 -11.80 -7.99 18.59
C ALA A 165 -11.88 -8.96 17.39
N ARG A 166 -12.63 -8.59 16.33
CA ARG A 166 -12.78 -9.38 15.10
C ARG A 166 -11.58 -9.29 14.17
N THR A 167 -10.96 -8.13 14.10
CA THR A 167 -9.81 -7.88 13.21
C THR A 167 -8.47 -8.25 13.85
N LYS A 168 -8.43 -8.40 15.18
CA LYS A 168 -7.24 -8.81 15.92
C LYS A 168 -6.96 -10.29 15.65
N VAL A 169 -5.87 -10.55 14.93
CA VAL A 169 -5.35 -11.90 14.66
C VAL A 169 -5.01 -12.60 15.99
N PRO A 170 -5.42 -13.86 16.21
CA PRO A 170 -5.06 -14.58 17.43
C PRO A 170 -3.56 -14.82 17.43
N ASN A 171 -2.83 -14.08 18.27
CA ASN A 171 -1.54 -14.53 18.76
C ASN A 171 -1.83 -15.76 19.61
N GLY A 172 -1.30 -16.91 19.20
CA GLY A 172 -1.51 -18.19 19.86
C GLY A 172 -1.27 -18.07 21.37
N HIS A 173 -2.35 -18.13 22.14
CA HIS A 173 -2.30 -18.63 23.49
C HIS A 173 -2.80 -20.06 23.40
N SER A 174 -1.83 -20.98 23.37
CA SER A 174 -2.06 -22.39 23.59
C SER A 174 -2.87 -22.56 24.88
N SER A 175 -3.94 -23.33 24.75
CA SER A 175 -4.73 -23.89 25.84
C SER A 175 -3.80 -24.66 26.80
N TYR A 176 -3.72 -24.19 28.05
CA TYR A 176 -3.47 -25.04 29.20
C TYR A 176 -4.32 -24.53 30.37
N ALA A 177 -5.46 -25.18 30.54
CA ALA A 177 -6.16 -25.54 31.79
C ALA A 177 -7.63 -25.80 31.47
#